data_AF-A0A919VF97-F1
#
_entry.id   AF-A0A919VF97-F1
#
_cell.length_a   1.000
_cell.length_b   1.000
_cell.length_c   1.000
_cell.angle_alpha   90.00
_cell.angle_beta   90.00
_cell.angle_gamma   90.00
#
_symmetry.space_group_name_H-M   'P 1'
#
loop_
_entity.id
_entity.type
_entity.pdbx_description
1 polymer ?
#
loop_
_entity_poly.entity_id
_entity_poly.type
_entity_poly.pdbx_seq_one_letter_code
_entity_poly.pdbx_strand_id
1 'polypeptide(L)' 'METAETKFFEYDTTEITYLKQIHRILGKAIDTLGKVERMIISNLFSALIYASIGQQISIQAVHTIWDRMQECFGEITP' A
#
# COMPACT_ATOMS: atom_id res chain seq x y z
N MET A 1 -13.69 -10.10 9.39
CA MET A 1 -12.56 -10.97 9.06
C MET A 1 -11.35 -10.06 9.05
N GLU A 2 -10.40 -10.28 9.95
CA GLU A 2 -9.20 -9.46 10.04
C GLU A 2 -8.40 -9.63 8.75
N THR A 3 -8.59 -8.67 7.85
CA THR A 3 -7.65 -8.39 6.77
C THR A 3 -6.28 -8.20 7.40
N ALA A 4 -5.25 -8.85 6.86
CA ALA A 4 -3.85 -8.75 7.29
C ALA A 4 -3.52 -7.37 7.89
N GLU A 5 -2.83 -7.33 9.04
CA GLU A 5 -2.52 -6.10 9.76
C GLU A 5 -2.06 -5.00 8.79
N THR A 6 -2.81 -3.90 8.71
CA THR A 6 -2.49 -2.78 7.82
C THR A 6 -2.15 -1.53 8.63
N LYS A 7 -1.25 -0.72 8.07
CA LYS A 7 -0.95 0.61 8.59
C LYS A 7 -0.77 1.61 7.45
N PHE A 8 -0.74 2.90 7.77
CA PHE A 8 -0.33 3.89 6.79
C PHE A 8 1.19 3.97 6.70
N PHE A 9 1.71 4.17 5.50
CA PHE A 9 3.12 4.47 5.29
C PHE A 9 3.47 5.77 6.02
N GLU A 10 4.44 5.67 6.93
CA GLU A 10 4.82 6.77 7.82
C GLU A 10 5.85 7.66 7.13
N TYR A 11 5.48 8.93 6.98
CA TYR A 11 6.35 10.01 6.53
C TYR A 11 5.73 11.34 6.97
N ASP A 12 6.55 12.37 7.05
CA ASP A 12 6.17 13.65 7.61
C ASP A 12 6.58 14.85 6.72
N THR A 13 6.62 16.02 7.34
CA THR A 13 6.97 17.28 6.67
C THR A 13 8.38 17.29 6.11
N THR A 14 9.28 16.46 6.63
CA THR A 14 10.68 16.35 6.20
C THR A 14 10.75 15.84 4.77
N GLU A 15 10.15 14.68 4.48
CA GLU A 15 10.13 14.11 3.15
C GLU A 15 9.35 15.00 2.17
N ILE A 16 8.23 15.56 2.63
CA ILE A 16 7.39 16.47 1.83
C ILE A 16 8.20 17.71 1.40
N THR A 17 8.90 18.34 2.34
CA THR A 17 9.69 19.55 2.07
C THR A 17 10.83 19.26 1.11
N TYR A 18 11.52 18.14 1.32
CA TYR A 18 12.60 17.69 0.44
C TYR A 18 12.10 17.51 -1.00
N LEU A 19 11.01 16.77 -1.22
CA LEU A 19 10.45 16.53 -2.55
C LEU A 19 9.98 17.82 -3.24
N LYS A 20 9.39 18.77 -2.49
CA LYS A 20 8.99 20.08 -3.01
C LYS A 20 10.18 20.90 -3.51
N GLN A 21 11.34 20.80 -2.85
CA GLN A 21 12.56 21.52 -3.22
C GLN A 21 13.22 20.94 -4.48
N ILE A 22 13.15 19.62 -4.67
CA ILE A 22 13.79 18.95 -5.82
C ILE A 22 13.11 19.32 -7.14
N HIS A 23 11.78 19.42 -7.18
CA HIS A 23 11.08 19.57 -8.46
C HIS A 23 9.82 20.44 -8.36
N ARG A 24 9.80 21.55 -9.11
CA ARG A 24 8.72 22.57 -9.05
C ARG A 24 7.32 22.01 -9.37
N ILE A 25 7.21 21.12 -10.37
CA ILE A 25 5.91 20.54 -10.75
C ILE A 25 5.43 19.57 -9.67
N LEU A 26 6.35 18.77 -9.10
CA LEU A 26 6.02 17.85 -8.00
C LEU A 26 5.60 18.65 -6.77
N GLY A 27 6.30 19.74 -6.45
CA GLY A 27 5.96 20.58 -5.33
C GLY A 27 4.57 21.22 -5.46
N LYS A 28 4.20 21.70 -6.65
CA LYS A 28 2.83 22.18 -6.93
C LYS A 28 1.79 21.08 -6.80
N ALA A 29 2.08 19.86 -7.25
CA ALA A 29 1.18 18.73 -7.12
C ALA A 29 0.95 18.37 -5.63
N ILE A 30 2.02 18.34 -4.84
CA ILE A 30 1.97 18.13 -3.38
C ILE A 30 1.13 19.22 -2.70
N ASP A 31 1.32 20.50 -3.08
CA ASP A 31 0.55 21.61 -2.50
C ASP A 31 -0.94 21.54 -2.87
N THR A 32 -1.27 20.97 -4.02
CA THR A 32 -2.65 20.83 -4.49
C THR A 32 -3.34 19.60 -3.90
N LEU A 33 -2.63 18.47 -3.84
CA LEU A 33 -3.17 17.17 -3.43
C LEU A 33 -3.07 16.94 -1.92
N GLY A 34 -2.16 17.64 -1.23
CA GLY A 34 -1.87 17.41 0.18
C GLY A 34 -1.05 16.14 0.43
N LYS A 35 -1.06 15.68 1.69
CA LYS A 35 -0.38 14.46 2.11
C LYS A 35 -1.10 13.23 1.52
N VAL A 36 -0.36 12.39 0.80
CA VAL A 36 -0.86 11.13 0.27
C VAL A 36 -0.85 10.07 1.36
N GLU A 37 -2.02 9.59 1.76
CA GLU A 37 -2.12 8.45 2.67
C GLU A 37 -2.04 7.14 1.89
N ARG A 38 -1.06 6.30 2.22
CA ARG A 38 -0.86 5.00 1.57
C ARG A 38 -0.93 3.88 2.57
N MET A 39 -1.97 3.05 2.47
CA MET A 39 -2.09 1.82 3.25
C MET A 39 -1.03 0.80 2.80
N ILE A 40 -0.42 0.12 3.77
CA ILE A 40 0.56 -0.95 3.60
C ILE A 40 0.18 -2.15 4.46
N ILE A 41 0.50 -3.36 3.98
CA ILE A 41 0.40 -4.59 4.76
C ILE A 41 1.63 -4.69 5.64
N SER A 42 1.46 -4.73 6.97
CA SER A 42 2.53 -4.71 7.97
C SER A 42 3.34 -5.99 7.96
N ASN A 43 2.68 -7.15 7.79
CA ASN A 43 3.35 -8.43 7.73
C ASN A 43 4.07 -8.61 6.38
N LEU A 44 5.40 -8.75 6.41
CA LEU A 44 6.22 -8.86 5.21
C LEU A 44 5.88 -10.08 4.35
N PHE A 45 5.59 -11.23 4.96
CA PHE A 45 5.22 -12.44 4.24
C PHE A 45 3.87 -12.25 3.54
N SER A 46 2.85 -11.78 4.27
CA SER A 46 1.55 -11.47 3.69
C SER A 46 1.65 -10.44 2.56
N ALA A 47 2.45 -9.38 2.74
CA ALA A 47 2.69 -8.36 1.73
C ALA A 47 3.35 -8.95 0.46
N LEU A 48 4.32 -9.85 0.63
CA LEU A 48 4.99 -10.52 -0.48
C LEU A 48 4.03 -11.44 -1.25
N ILE A 49 3.22 -12.23 -0.56
CA ILE A 49 2.22 -13.08 -1.20
C ILE A 49 1.18 -12.22 -1.94
N TYR A 50 0.63 -11.19 -1.30
CA TYR A 50 -0.31 -10.24 -1.91
C TYR A 50 0.28 -9.59 -3.18
N ALA A 51 1.52 -9.13 -3.11
CA ALA A 51 2.21 -8.55 -4.25
C ALA A 51 2.45 -9.58 -5.37
N SER A 52 2.75 -10.83 -5.03
CA SER A 52 3.02 -11.90 -5.99
C SER A 52 1.76 -12.31 -6.75
N ILE A 53 0.62 -12.48 -6.05
CA ILE A 53 -0.66 -12.83 -6.69
C ILE A 53 -1.25 -11.66 -7.48
N GLY A 54 -0.90 -10.42 -7.13
CA GLY A 54 -1.36 -9.22 -7.82
C GLY A 54 -0.65 -8.92 -9.14
N GLN A 55 0.38 -9.69 -9.49
CA GLN A 55 1.12 -9.46 -10.73
C GLN A 55 0.24 -9.73 -11.96
N GLN A 56 0.31 -8.84 -12.95
CA GLN A 56 -0.35 -8.95 -14.26
C GLN A 56 -1.89 -9.03 -14.21
N ILE A 57 -2.52 -8.69 -13.09
CA ILE A 57 -3.97 -8.65 -12.94
C ILE A 57 -4.45 -7.31 -12.40
N SER A 58 -5.75 -7.05 -12.51
CA SER A 58 -6.33 -5.82 -11.98
C SER A 58 -6.39 -5.81 -10.45
N ILE A 59 -6.47 -4.62 -9.86
CA ILE A 59 -6.66 -4.45 -8.41
C ILE A 59 -7.91 -5.19 -7.93
N GLN A 60 -9.00 -5.16 -8.71
CA GLN A 60 -10.23 -5.85 -8.36
C GLN A 60 -10.06 -7.38 -8.37
N ALA A 61 -9.27 -7.92 -9.31
CA ALA A 61 -8.98 -9.33 -9.40
C ALA A 61 -8.12 -9.81 -8.23
N VAL A 62 -7.06 -9.07 -7.87
CA VAL A 62 -6.21 -9.44 -6.72
C VAL A 62 -7.00 -9.39 -5.41
N HIS A 63 -7.89 -8.41 -5.21
CA HIS A 63 -8.76 -8.37 -4.02
C HIS A 63 -9.64 -9.63 -3.94
N THR A 64 -10.28 -10.00 -5.05
CA THR A 64 -11.14 -11.20 -5.11
C THR A 64 -10.35 -12.47 -4.80
N ILE A 65 -9.12 -12.60 -5.32
CA ILE A 65 -8.27 -13.76 -5.06
C ILE A 65 -7.79 -13.76 -3.61
N TRP A 66 -7.38 -12.62 -3.08
CA TRP A 66 -6.94 -12.47 -1.70
C TRP A 66 -8.02 -12.85 -0.69
N ASP A 67 -9.26 -12.40 -0.91
CA ASP A 67 -10.40 -12.77 -0.07
C ASP A 67 -10.61 -14.29 -0.05
N ARG A 68 -10.59 -14.92 -1.23
CA ARG A 68 -10.67 -16.40 -1.34
C ARG A 68 -9.51 -17.11 -0.65
N MET A 69 -8.30 -16.58 -0.75
CA MET A 69 -7.14 -17.15 -0.06
C MET A 69 -7.32 -17.10 1.46
N GLN A 70 -7.80 -15.98 2.00
CA GLN A 70 -8.07 -15.85 3.43
C GLN A 70 -9.23 -16.75 3.87
N GLU A 71 -10.27 -16.92 3.06
CA GLU A 71 -11.37 -17.86 3.33
C GLU A 71 -10.89 -19.32 3.37
N CYS A 72 -9.99 -19.70 2.47
CA CYS A 72 -9.48 -21.07 2.37
C CYS A 72 -8.39 -21.41 3.39
N PHE A 73 -7.50 -20.46 3.67
CA PHE A 73 -6.26 -20.70 4.45
C PHE A 73 -6.21 -19.96 5.78
N GLY A 74 -7.14 -19.04 6.05
CA GLY A 74 -7.09 -18.17 7.21
C GLY A 74 -6.07 -17.04 7.05
N GLU A 75 -5.42 -16.65 8.15
CA GLU A 75 -4.39 -15.62 8.12
C GLU A 75 -3.16 -16.13 7.32
N ILE A 76 -2.69 -15.33 6.36
CA ILE A 76 -1.56 -15.69 5.51
C ILE A 76 -0.25 -15.28 6.21
N THR A 77 0.25 -16.14 7.09
CA THR A 77 1.56 -16.01 7.77
C THR A 77 2.44 -17.24 7.49
N PRO A 78 3.76 -17.17 7.75
CA PRO A 78 4.63 -18.34 7.67
C PRO A 78 4.18 -19.53 8.52
#